data_AF-A0A0G2B573-F1
#
_entry.id   AF-A0A0G2B573-F1
#
_cell.length_a   1.000
_cell.length_b   1.000
_cell.length_c   1.000
_cell.angle_alpha   90.00
_cell.angle_beta   90.00
_cell.angle_gamma   90.00
#
_symmetry.space_group_name_H-M   'P 1'
#
loop_
_entity.id
_entity.type
_entity.pdbx_description
1 polymer ?
#
loop_
_entity_poly.entity_id
_entity_poly.type
_entity_poly.pdbx_seq_one_letter_code
_entity_poly.pdbx_strand_id
1 'polypeptide(L)' 'HTVFGKISFGPKKLEENLTAILQAIKEAQPPGIKGVYILSVTIAPSMGPGIKVAF' A
#
# COMPACT_ATOMS: atom_id res chain seq x y z
N HIS A 1 3.89 -3.56 7.07
CA HIS A 1 4.94 -3.40 6.03
C HIS A 1 4.91 -4.68 5.21
N THR A 2 4.60 -4.59 3.93
CA THR A 2 4.44 -5.76 3.06
C THR A 2 5.14 -5.49 1.74
N VAL A 3 5.80 -6.52 1.21
CA VAL A 3 6.46 -6.43 -0.10
C VAL A 3 5.38 -6.62 -1.16
N PHE A 4 5.10 -5.58 -1.94
CA PHE A 4 4.08 -5.61 -2.99
C PHE A 4 4.65 -5.89 -4.39
N GLY A 5 5.98 -6.03 -4.51
CA GLY A 5 6.63 -6.41 -5.76
C GLY A 5 8.13 -6.10 -5.79
N LYS A 6 8.75 -6.38 -6.93
CA LYS A 6 10.11 -5.96 -7.29
C LYS A 6 10.05 -4.93 -8.42
N ILE A 7 11.09 -4.11 -8.57
CA ILE A 7 11.22 -3.11 -9.66
C ILE A 7 11.00 -3.76 -11.04
N SER A 8 11.35 -5.04 -11.19
CA SER A 8 11.21 -5.80 -12.44
C SER A 8 9.77 -6.17 -12.83
N PHE A 9 8.75 -5.90 -12.00
CA PHE A 9 7.36 -6.33 -12.27
C PHE A 9 6.61 -5.40 -13.24
N GLY A 10 7.18 -4.25 -13.59
CA GLY A 10 6.55 -3.27 -14.47
C GLY A 10 5.43 -2.48 -13.77
N PRO A 11 5.09 -1.29 -14.29
CA PRO A 11 4.24 -0.32 -13.59
C PRO A 11 2.82 -0.85 -13.33
N LYS A 12 2.17 -1.48 -14.32
CA LYS A 12 0.79 -1.98 -14.20
C LYS A 12 0.60 -3.01 -13.08
N LYS A 13 1.51 -3.98 -12.97
CA LYS A 13 1.42 -5.04 -11.95
C LYS A 13 1.63 -4.47 -10.54
N LEU A 14 2.47 -3.44 -10.41
CA LEU A 14 2.70 -2.78 -9.13
C LEU A 14 1.45 -2.01 -8.67
N GLU A 15 0.74 -1.35 -9.58
CA GLU A 15 -0.52 -0.67 -9.30
C GLU A 15 -1.62 -1.65 -8.87
N GLU A 16 -1.78 -2.76 -9.59
CA GLU A 16 -2.75 -3.81 -9.26
C GLU A 16 -2.47 -4.42 -7.88
N ASN A 17 -1.20 -4.75 -7.58
CA ASN A 17 -0.81 -5.30 -6.28
C ASN A 17 -1.05 -4.32 -5.14
N LEU A 18 -0.75 -3.04 -5.36
CA LEU A 18 -0.98 -2.00 -4.35
C LEU A 18 -2.47 -1.79 -4.08
N THR A 19 -3.30 -1.83 -5.13
CA THR A 19 -4.76 -1.73 -5.02
C THR A 19 -5.33 -2.93 -4.27
N ALA A 20 -4.88 -4.14 -4.57
CA ALA A 20 -5.31 -5.36 -3.89
C ALA A 20 -4.96 -5.35 -2.39
N ILE A 21 -3.76 -4.88 -2.03
CA ILE A 21 -3.35 -4.75 -0.63
C ILE A 21 -4.21 -3.70 0.10
N LEU A 22 -4.46 -2.55 -0.52
CA LEU A 22 -5.32 -1.52 0.06
C LEU A 22 -6.75 -2.03 0.27
N GLN A 23 -7.28 -2.83 -0.66
CA GLN A 23 -8.62 -3.38 -0.54
C GLN A 23 -8.70 -4.44 0.56
N ALA A 24 -7.73 -5.36 0.64
CA ALA A 24 -7.65 -6.32 1.73
C ALA A 24 -7.52 -5.64 3.12
N ILE A 25 -6.78 -4.53 3.19
CA ILE A 25 -6.68 -3.72 4.42
C ILE A 25 -8.03 -3.09 4.77
N LYS A 26 -8.74 -2.50 3.79
CA LYS A 26 -10.08 -1.94 4.02
C LYS A 26 -11.10 -2.99 4.46
N GLU A 27 -11.07 -4.19 3.88
CA GLU A 27 -11.94 -5.30 4.28
C GLU A 27 -11.60 -5.84 5.68
N ALA A 28 -10.31 -5.83 6.04
CA ALA A 28 -9.86 -6.18 7.39
C ALA A 28 -10.12 -5.06 8.42
N GLN A 29 -10.76 -3.94 8.05
CA GLN A 29 -11.09 -2.87 8.98
C GLN A 29 -12.05 -3.39 10.06
N PRO A 30 -11.69 -3.31 11.36
CA PRO A 30 -12.59 -3.70 12.43
C PRO A 30 -13.85 -2.81 12.45
N PRO A 31 -15.05 -3.37 12.66
CA PRO A 31 -16.32 -2.64 12.62
C PRO A 31 -16.48 -1.58 13.72
N GLY A 32 -15.54 -1.50 14.67
CA GLY A 32 -15.51 -0.50 15.74
C GLY A 32 -14.82 0.83 15.39
N ILE A 33 -14.12 0.92 14.25
CA ILE A 33 -13.34 2.12 13.90
C ILE A 33 -14.19 3.07 13.05
N LYS A 34 -14.62 4.19 13.64
CA LYS A 34 -15.40 5.27 12.99
C LYS A 34 -14.52 6.40 12.41
N GLY A 35 -13.29 6.11 12.00
CA GLY A 35 -12.32 7.12 11.55
C GLY A 35 -11.50 6.68 10.34
N VAL A 36 -10.54 7.53 9.93
CA VAL A 36 -9.63 7.25 8.82
C VAL A 36 -8.72 6.07 9.20
N TYR A 37 -8.98 4.89 8.62
CA TYR A 37 -8.25 3.67 8.94
C TYR A 37 -6.80 3.66 8.40
N ILE A 38 -6.57 4.33 7.26
CA ILE A 38 -5.26 4.43 6.63
C ILE A 38 -4.76 5.88 6.76
N LEU A 39 -3.83 6.12 7.69
CA LEU A 39 -3.31 7.47 7.98
C LEU A 39 -2.24 7.93 6.98
N SER A 40 -1.40 7.01 6.52
CA SER A 40 -0.36 7.31 5.53
C SER A 40 0.15 6.04 4.87
N VAL A 41 0.39 6.09 3.55
CA VAL A 41 1.02 5.02 2.79
C VAL A 41 2.36 5.52 2.27
N THR A 42 3.43 4.79 2.58
CA THR A 42 4.78 5.09 2.12
C THR A 42 5.33 3.89 1.37
N ILE A 43 5.78 4.12 0.14
CA ILE A 43 6.45 3.13 -0.69
C ILE A 43 7.95 3.38 -0.58
N ALA A 44 8.71 2.38 -0.13
CA ALA A 44 10.16 2.47 -0.06
C ALA A 44 10.82 1.26 -0.75
N PRO A 45 11.84 1.48 -1.60
CA PRO A 45 12.73 0.41 -2.05
C PRO A 45 13.69 0.00 -0.93
N SER A 46 14.24 -1.21 -0.99
CA SER A 46 15.12 -1.77 0.05
C SER A 46 16.36 -0.91 0.38
N MET A 47 16.85 -0.13 -0.58
CA MET A 47 18.06 0.69 -0.46
C MET A 47 17.84 2.13 -0.94
N GLY A 48 16.60 2.63 -0.96
CA GLY A 48 16.31 3.96 -1.49
C GLY A 48 15.33 4.77 -0.63
N PRO A 49 15.19 6.07 -0.93
CA PRO A 49 14.33 6.96 -0.18
C PRO A 49 12.86 6.51 -0.30
N GLY A 50 12.13 6.60 0.81
CA GLY A 50 10.69 6.32 0.85
C GLY A 50 9.88 7.47 0.25
N ILE A 51 9.01 7.17 -0.69
CA ILE A 51 8.08 8.10 -1.31
C ILE A 51 6.73 7.93 -0.62
N LYS A 52 6.23 9.00 0.01
CA LYS A 52 4.85 9.02 0.51
C LYS A 52 3.90 9.13 -0.68
N VAL A 53 2.94 8.21 -0.74
CA VAL A 53 1.83 8.32 -1.68
C VAL A 53 0.78 9.18 -0.99
N ALA A 54 0.65 10.42 -1.43
CA ALA A 54 -0.46 11.27 -1.02
C ALA A 54 -1.72 10.79 -1.72
N PHE A 55 -2.75 10.46 -0.92
CA PHE A 55 -4.12 10.26 -1.39
C PHE A 55 -4.79 11.62 -1.62
#